data_AF-A0A8K0UZ91-F1
#
_entry.id   AF-A0A8K0UZ91-F1
#
_cell.length_a   1.000
_cell.length_b   1.000
_cell.length_c   1.000
_cell.angle_alpha   90.00
_cell.angle_beta   90.00
_cell.angle_gamma   90.00
#
_symmetry.space_group_name_H-M   'P 1'
#
loop_
_entity.id
_entity.type
_entity.pdbx_description
1 polymer ?
#
loop_
_entity_poly.entity_id
_entity_poly.type
_entity_poly.pdbx_seq_one_letter_code
_entity_poly.pdbx_strand_id
1 'polypeptide(L)'
;MDPNAPLAVAKGTAITCSINSLIASVYGTFKRLPIGPLAASSALNGGIVGATFFSFREYVVSPQLLLGVKTGQFLRRKAELDAAINGEDYVAEKVGWWDMRAHKLPDTALSGALTGGVLNAWKRGRAGIVPGAITASLVCTFLQLAVNELGITRLKFIQEQLQKSQAEGDQVVQSLPTAQQSQSPIAVPQNTIQIAPAAPAMPTSERIFGWFGFQKVSDEDYLRRLKAERETHLKRIAELEREQAEGKQ
;
A
#
# COMPACT_ATOMS: atom_id res chain seq x y z
N MET A 1 14.43 6.38 18.94
CA MET A 1 13.07 6.87 18.63
C MET A 1 13.08 7.24 17.15
N ASP A 2 12.10 6.80 16.37
CA ASP A 2 12.10 7.08 14.92
C ASP A 2 11.88 8.59 14.69
N PRO A 3 12.79 9.30 13.98
CA PRO A 3 12.62 10.72 13.70
C PRO A 3 11.34 11.04 12.90
N ASN A 4 10.79 10.07 12.18
CA ASN A 4 9.57 10.23 11.39
C ASN A 4 8.28 10.01 12.18
N ALA A 5 8.37 9.63 13.46
CA ALA A 5 7.20 9.33 14.28
C ALA A 5 6.16 10.47 14.33
N PRO A 6 6.52 11.76 14.51
CA PRO A 6 5.53 12.84 14.51
C PRO A 6 4.78 12.95 13.18
N LEU A 7 5.48 12.77 12.07
CA LEU A 7 4.89 12.81 10.73
C LEU A 7 3.96 11.61 10.50
N ALA A 8 4.36 10.41 10.95
CA ALA A 8 3.53 9.21 10.87
C ALA A 8 2.23 9.37 11.67
N VAL A 9 2.32 9.93 12.89
CA VAL A 9 1.16 10.25 13.74
C VAL A 9 0.24 11.26 13.07
N ALA A 10 0.79 12.37 12.56
CA ALA A 10 0.01 13.40 11.89
C ALA A 10 -0.72 12.85 10.65
N LYS A 11 0.00 12.12 9.79
CA LYS A 11 -0.55 11.50 8.58
C LYS A 11 -1.65 10.48 8.91
N GLY A 12 -1.40 9.59 9.85
CA GLY A 12 -2.37 8.58 10.29
C GLY A 12 -3.64 9.22 10.87
N THR A 13 -3.47 10.26 11.68
CA THR A 13 -4.58 11.04 12.26
C THR A 13 -5.41 11.70 11.17
N ALA A 14 -4.77 12.40 10.23
CA ALA A 14 -5.44 13.08 9.13
C ALA A 14 -6.27 12.11 8.27
N ILE A 15 -5.71 10.94 7.93
CA ILE A 15 -6.45 9.90 7.19
C ILE A 15 -7.67 9.43 7.98
N THR A 16 -7.51 9.20 9.28
CA THR A 16 -8.60 8.74 10.16
C THR A 16 -9.72 9.78 10.26
N CYS A 17 -9.39 11.07 10.39
CA CYS A 17 -10.35 12.16 10.34
C CYS A 17 -11.16 12.13 9.04
N SER A 18 -10.47 12.05 7.89
CA SER A 18 -11.10 12.06 6.57
C SER A 18 -12.05 10.89 6.37
N ILE A 19 -11.63 9.67 6.74
CA ILE A 19 -12.46 8.47 6.62
C ILE A 19 -13.71 8.59 7.51
N ASN A 20 -13.55 9.00 8.77
CA ASN A 20 -14.68 9.14 9.69
C ASN A 20 -15.64 10.25 9.27
N SER A 21 -15.12 11.36 8.74
CA SER A 21 -15.93 12.43 8.15
C SER A 21 -16.72 11.90 6.95
N LEU A 22 -16.09 11.15 6.05
CA LEU A 22 -16.73 10.59 4.87
C LEU A 22 -17.86 9.63 5.23
N ILE A 23 -17.61 8.68 6.13
CA ILE A 23 -18.62 7.72 6.61
C ILE A 23 -19.80 8.45 7.25
N ALA A 24 -19.52 9.44 8.10
CA ALA A 24 -20.56 10.24 8.75
C ALA A 24 -21.38 11.07 7.76
N SER A 25 -20.74 11.65 6.74
CA SER A 25 -21.43 12.37 5.68
C SER A 25 -22.37 11.46 4.89
N VAL A 26 -21.89 10.28 4.47
CA VAL A 26 -22.72 9.29 3.76
C VAL A 26 -23.91 8.87 4.61
N TYR A 27 -23.68 8.54 5.88
CA TYR A 27 -24.74 8.20 6.82
C TYR A 27 -25.76 9.34 7.01
N GLY A 28 -25.27 10.58 7.15
CA GLY A 28 -26.09 11.78 7.26
C GLY A 28 -27.00 11.99 6.05
N THR A 29 -26.47 11.77 4.84
CA THR A 29 -27.25 11.83 3.58
C THR A 29 -28.37 10.79 3.57
N PHE A 30 -28.07 9.53 3.93
CA PHE A 30 -29.08 8.47 3.97
C PHE A 30 -30.17 8.71 5.02
N LYS A 31 -29.82 9.32 6.16
CA LYS A 31 -30.75 9.60 7.26
C LYS A 31 -31.38 10.99 7.21
N ARG A 32 -31.06 11.81 6.20
CA ARG A 32 -31.51 13.20 6.06
C ARG A 32 -31.19 14.06 7.30
N LEU A 33 -30.01 13.85 7.88
CA LEU A 33 -29.50 14.59 9.04
C LEU A 33 -28.64 15.78 8.58
N PRO A 34 -28.38 16.78 9.44
CA PRO A 34 -27.48 17.89 9.11
C PRO A 34 -26.05 17.39 8.91
N ILE A 35 -25.65 17.25 7.63
CA ILE A 35 -24.39 16.62 7.20
C ILE A 35 -23.18 17.35 7.78
N GLY A 36 -23.16 18.69 7.73
CA GLY A 36 -22.01 19.50 8.16
C GLY A 36 -21.59 19.26 9.61
N PRO A 37 -22.47 19.52 10.60
CA PRO A 37 -22.18 19.27 12.01
C PRO A 37 -21.84 17.82 12.32
N LEU A 38 -22.53 16.86 11.68
CA LEU A 38 -22.29 15.43 11.88
C LEU A 38 -20.91 15.02 11.36
N ALA A 39 -20.54 15.46 10.16
CA ALA A 39 -19.24 15.20 9.56
C ALA A 39 -18.10 15.83 10.39
N ALA A 40 -18.26 17.10 10.80
CA ALA A 40 -17.27 17.81 11.60
C ALA A 40 -17.06 17.16 12.98
N SER A 41 -18.13 16.81 13.69
CA SER A 41 -18.03 16.13 14.99
C SER A 41 -17.42 14.73 14.86
N SER A 42 -17.77 13.98 13.81
CA SER A 42 -17.15 12.69 13.50
C SER A 42 -15.66 12.83 13.18
N ALA A 43 -15.27 13.85 12.41
CA ALA A 43 -13.88 14.13 12.08
C ALA A 43 -13.06 14.46 13.34
N LEU A 44 -13.59 15.30 14.24
CA LEU A 44 -12.92 15.65 15.49
C LEU A 44 -12.77 14.44 16.43
N ASN A 45 -13.84 13.68 16.63
CA ASN A 45 -13.81 12.46 17.45
C ASN A 45 -12.85 11.43 16.84
N GLY A 46 -12.90 11.25 15.52
CA GLY A 46 -11.99 10.40 14.77
C GLY A 46 -10.53 10.84 14.87
N GLY A 47 -10.29 12.15 14.89
CA GLY A 47 -8.97 12.74 15.08
C GLY A 47 -8.39 12.48 16.46
N ILE A 48 -9.20 12.63 17.52
CA ILE A 48 -8.76 12.32 18.89
C ILE A 48 -8.41 10.82 19.00
N VAL A 49 -9.27 9.94 18.48
CA VAL A 49 -9.03 8.49 18.46
C VAL A 49 -7.76 8.16 17.67
N GLY A 50 -7.64 8.72 16.46
CA GLY A 50 -6.50 8.52 15.58
C GLY A 50 -5.19 8.99 16.21
N ALA A 51 -5.15 10.23 16.72
CA ALA A 51 -3.98 10.79 17.38
C ALA A 51 -3.55 9.95 18.57
N THR A 52 -4.50 9.50 19.40
CA THR A 52 -4.22 8.63 20.55
C THR A 52 -3.63 7.29 20.10
N PHE A 53 -4.25 6.65 19.10
CA PHE A 53 -3.79 5.38 18.55
C PHE A 53 -2.41 5.46 17.92
N PHE A 54 -2.17 6.43 17.04
CA PHE A 54 -0.85 6.54 16.42
C PHE A 54 0.21 6.97 17.42
N SER A 55 -0.13 7.80 18.42
CA SER A 55 0.83 8.16 19.48
C SER A 55 1.22 6.96 20.33
N PHE A 56 0.27 6.15 20.78
CA PHE A 56 0.60 4.92 21.51
C PHE A 56 1.41 3.96 20.65
N ARG A 57 1.06 3.82 19.37
CA ARG A 57 1.79 2.97 18.44
C ARG A 57 3.24 3.40 18.32
N GLU A 58 3.50 4.65 17.94
CA GLU A 58 4.85 5.10 17.60
C GLU A 58 5.73 5.40 18.82
N TYR A 59 5.14 5.86 19.93
CA TYR A 59 5.91 6.31 21.09
C TYR A 59 5.94 5.33 22.26
N VAL A 60 4.99 4.40 22.35
CA VAL A 60 4.92 3.44 23.44
C VAL A 60 5.15 2.02 22.93
N VAL A 61 4.39 1.58 21.95
CA VAL A 61 4.37 0.18 21.52
C VAL A 61 5.57 -0.16 20.65
N SER A 62 5.82 0.60 19.58
CA SER A 62 6.91 0.34 18.63
C SER A 62 8.28 0.28 19.34
N PRO A 63 8.66 1.23 20.22
CA PRO A 63 9.95 1.15 20.92
C PRO A 63 10.04 -0.06 21.84
N GLN A 64 8.96 -0.39 22.57
CA GLN A 64 8.96 -1.52 23.50
C GLN A 64 9.06 -2.87 22.77
N LEU A 65 8.40 -3.01 21.62
CA LEU A 65 8.49 -4.23 20.82
C LEU A 65 9.86 -4.37 20.15
N LEU A 66 10.46 -3.27 19.67
CA LEU A 66 11.82 -3.29 19.11
C LEU A 66 12.89 -3.66 20.16
N LEU A 67 12.69 -3.27 21.42
CA LEU A 67 13.60 -3.61 22.51
C LEU A 67 13.35 -5.03 23.06
N GLY A 68 12.09 -5.43 23.17
CA GLY A 68 11.69 -6.68 23.81
C GLY A 68 11.70 -7.92 22.91
N VAL A 69 11.42 -7.77 21.62
CA VAL A 69 11.23 -8.90 20.69
C VAL A 69 12.44 -9.05 19.77
N LYS A 70 13.21 -10.13 19.97
CA LYS A 70 14.44 -10.43 19.20
C LYS A 70 14.20 -11.26 17.94
N THR A 71 12.95 -11.44 17.50
CA THR A 71 12.61 -12.39 16.43
C THR A 71 11.96 -11.71 15.23
N GLY A 72 12.27 -12.23 14.04
CA GLY A 72 11.64 -11.89 12.76
C GLY A 72 11.70 -10.40 12.41
N GLN A 73 10.53 -9.81 12.16
CA GLN A 73 10.38 -8.43 11.68
C GLN A 73 10.98 -7.36 12.56
N PHE A 74 11.01 -7.58 13.87
CA PHE A 74 11.52 -6.60 14.81
C PHE A 74 13.04 -6.53 14.74
N LEU A 75 13.70 -7.68 14.56
CA LEU A 75 15.15 -7.73 14.37
C LEU A 75 15.54 -7.02 13.06
N ARG A 76 14.76 -7.26 12.00
CA ARG A 76 14.93 -6.56 10.72
C ARG A 76 14.72 -5.06 10.84
N ARG A 77 13.60 -4.62 11.44
CA ARG A 77 13.33 -3.19 11.64
C ARG A 77 14.41 -2.51 12.49
N LYS A 78 14.93 -3.24 13.47
CA LYS A 78 16.06 -2.77 14.27
C LYS A 78 17.32 -2.63 13.43
N ALA A 79 17.66 -3.62 12.61
CA ALA A 79 18.81 -3.55 11.70
C ALA A 79 18.66 -2.42 10.67
N GLU A 80 17.46 -2.22 10.10
CA GLU A 80 17.14 -1.10 9.20
C GLU A 80 17.35 0.25 9.90
N LEU A 81 16.91 0.38 11.16
CA LEU A 81 17.09 1.59 11.95
C LEU A 81 18.56 1.83 12.31
N ASP A 82 19.28 0.78 12.71
CA ASP A 82 20.71 0.86 13.05
C ASP A 82 21.54 1.24 11.81
N ALA A 83 21.24 0.67 10.65
CA ALA A 83 21.85 1.05 9.37
C ALA A 83 21.56 2.51 9.01
N ALA A 84 20.31 2.97 9.15
CA ALA A 84 19.94 4.36 8.89
C ALA A 84 20.65 5.36 9.83
N ILE A 85 20.88 4.96 11.09
CA ILE A 85 21.64 5.77 12.06
C ILE A 85 23.12 5.83 11.69
N ASN A 86 23.68 4.69 11.26
CA ASN A 86 25.09 4.59 10.88
C ASN A 86 25.39 5.12 9.47
N GLY A 87 24.35 5.42 8.68
CA GLY A 87 24.49 5.82 7.27
C GLY A 87 24.92 4.68 6.36
N GLU A 88 24.63 3.43 6.74
CA GLU A 88 24.95 2.23 5.96
C GLU A 88 23.77 1.82 5.06
N ASP A 89 24.09 1.31 3.87
CA ASP A 89 23.10 0.74 2.96
C ASP A 89 22.60 -0.61 3.48
N TYR A 90 21.36 -0.63 3.94
CA TYR A 90 20.72 -1.86 4.39
C TYR A 90 20.32 -2.75 3.20
N VAL A 91 20.94 -3.93 3.07
CA VAL A 91 20.54 -4.92 2.07
C VAL A 91 19.26 -5.63 2.53
N ALA A 92 18.15 -5.29 1.87
CA ALA A 92 16.84 -5.84 2.19
C ALA A 92 16.81 -7.37 1.99
N GLU A 93 16.76 -8.11 3.09
CA GLU A 93 16.55 -9.56 3.05
C GLU A 93 15.21 -9.90 2.37
N LYS A 94 15.13 -11.05 1.69
CA LYS A 94 13.91 -11.49 1.00
C LYS A 94 12.80 -11.75 2.03
N VAL A 95 11.79 -10.87 2.06
CA VAL A 95 10.65 -10.98 2.99
C VAL A 95 9.80 -12.18 2.59
N GLY A 96 9.53 -13.09 3.52
CA GLY A 96 8.55 -14.17 3.31
C GLY A 96 7.11 -13.63 3.24
N TRP A 97 6.23 -14.25 2.47
CA TRP A 97 4.83 -13.83 2.36
C TRP A 97 4.10 -13.77 3.71
N TRP A 98 4.38 -14.71 4.61
CA TRP A 98 3.83 -14.71 5.97
C TRP A 98 4.28 -13.51 6.78
N ASP A 99 5.54 -13.11 6.59
CA ASP A 99 6.10 -11.94 7.23
C ASP A 99 5.38 -10.68 6.72
N MET A 100 5.15 -10.57 5.42
CA MET A 100 4.35 -9.48 4.84
C MET A 100 2.93 -9.40 5.41
N ARG A 101 2.27 -10.54 5.64
CA ARG A 101 0.94 -10.59 6.27
C ARG A 101 0.98 -10.14 7.73
N ALA A 102 2.01 -10.55 8.46
CA ALA A 102 2.19 -10.21 9.87
C ALA A 102 2.68 -8.77 10.10
N HIS A 103 3.01 -8.06 9.02
CA HIS A 103 3.64 -6.75 9.08
C HIS A 103 2.85 -5.76 9.94
N LYS A 104 3.47 -5.32 11.04
CA LYS A 104 2.95 -4.37 12.02
C LYS A 104 1.63 -4.79 12.71
N LEU A 105 1.19 -6.04 12.59
CA LEU A 105 0.02 -6.56 13.31
C LEU A 105 0.14 -6.42 14.83
N PRO A 106 1.21 -6.89 15.51
CA PRO A 106 1.33 -6.78 16.96
C PRO A 106 1.36 -5.32 17.43
N ASP A 107 2.03 -4.43 16.68
CA ASP A 107 2.08 -3.00 16.99
C ASP A 107 0.67 -2.38 16.97
N THR A 108 -0.10 -2.71 15.93
CA THR A 108 -1.47 -2.24 15.75
C THR A 108 -2.45 -2.85 16.77
N ALA A 109 -2.29 -4.14 17.10
CA ALA A 109 -3.12 -4.82 18.10
C ALA A 109 -2.92 -4.21 19.49
N LEU A 110 -1.66 -4.08 19.94
CA LEU A 110 -1.35 -3.56 21.27
C LEU A 110 -1.71 -2.07 21.37
N SER A 111 -1.44 -1.28 20.33
CA SER A 111 -1.88 0.12 20.32
C SER A 111 -3.41 0.24 20.37
N GLY A 112 -4.11 -0.58 19.58
CA GLY A 112 -5.57 -0.66 19.60
C GLY A 112 -6.11 -0.99 20.99
N ALA A 113 -5.50 -1.97 21.66
CA ALA A 113 -5.84 -2.34 23.03
C ALA A 113 -5.67 -1.17 24.02
N LEU A 114 -4.54 -0.45 23.94
CA LEU A 114 -4.27 0.70 24.81
C LEU A 114 -5.27 1.84 24.53
N THR A 115 -5.47 2.21 23.27
CA THR A 115 -6.41 3.27 22.88
C THR A 115 -7.84 2.93 23.28
N GLY A 116 -8.32 1.73 22.95
CA GLY A 116 -9.66 1.29 23.29
C GLY A 116 -9.87 1.20 24.79
N GLY A 117 -8.86 0.72 25.53
CA GLY A 117 -8.87 0.68 26.98
C GLY A 117 -9.01 2.08 27.59
N VAL A 118 -8.15 3.02 27.20
CA VAL A 118 -8.16 4.40 27.72
C VAL A 118 -9.45 5.13 27.37
N LEU A 119 -9.88 5.09 26.10
CA LEU A 119 -11.07 5.84 25.66
C LEU A 119 -12.36 5.26 26.25
N ASN A 120 -12.47 3.94 26.35
CA ASN A 120 -13.66 3.33 26.95
C ASN A 120 -13.65 3.46 28.48
N ALA A 121 -12.46 3.53 29.11
CA ALA A 121 -12.34 3.87 30.51
C ALA A 121 -12.78 5.30 30.81
N TRP A 122 -12.42 6.23 29.94
CA TRP A 122 -12.85 7.62 30.06
C TRP A 122 -14.37 7.76 29.97
N LYS A 123 -15.02 6.98 29.09
CA LYS A 123 -16.47 7.02 28.89
C LYS A 123 -17.28 6.23 29.94
N ARG A 124 -16.80 5.06 30.36
CA ARG A 124 -17.55 4.09 31.19
C ARG A 124 -16.88 3.75 32.52
N GLY A 125 -15.82 4.47 32.89
CA GLY A 125 -15.01 4.18 34.07
C GLY A 125 -14.20 2.88 33.94
N ARG A 126 -13.69 2.37 35.06
CA ARG A 126 -12.78 1.21 35.11
C ARG A 126 -13.35 -0.05 34.45
N ALA A 127 -14.67 -0.25 34.53
CA ALA A 127 -15.36 -1.38 33.90
C ALA A 127 -15.26 -1.38 32.36
N GLY A 128 -14.98 -0.21 31.75
CA GLY A 128 -14.81 -0.07 30.30
C GLY A 128 -13.44 -0.51 29.77
N ILE A 129 -12.40 -0.62 30.61
CA ILE A 129 -11.01 -0.84 30.15
C ILE A 129 -10.90 -2.14 29.35
N VAL A 130 -11.26 -3.27 29.96
CA VAL A 130 -11.10 -4.60 29.37
C VAL A 130 -11.91 -4.76 28.08
N PRO A 131 -13.23 -4.49 28.05
CA PRO A 131 -14.00 -4.65 26.81
C PRO A 131 -13.53 -3.66 25.73
N GLY A 132 -13.14 -2.43 26.11
CA GLY A 132 -12.59 -1.44 25.19
C GLY A 132 -11.29 -1.90 24.54
N ALA A 133 -10.36 -2.44 25.34
CA ALA A 133 -9.09 -2.96 24.87
C ALA A 133 -9.27 -4.14 23.90
N ILE A 134 -10.09 -5.13 24.26
CA ILE A 134 -10.31 -6.31 23.42
C ILE A 134 -10.96 -5.90 22.09
N THR A 135 -12.04 -5.13 22.14
CA THR A 135 -12.78 -4.73 20.93
C THR A 135 -11.91 -3.92 19.97
N ALA A 136 -11.21 -2.90 20.47
CA ALA A 136 -10.34 -2.08 19.64
C ALA A 136 -9.16 -2.89 19.07
N SER A 137 -8.54 -3.77 19.87
CA SER A 137 -7.46 -4.65 19.41
C SER A 137 -7.91 -5.53 18.24
N LEU A 138 -9.08 -6.16 18.35
CA LEU A 138 -9.62 -7.03 17.30
C LEU A 138 -9.93 -6.25 16.01
N VAL A 139 -10.61 -5.11 16.13
CA VAL A 139 -10.94 -4.25 14.97
C VAL A 139 -9.67 -3.77 14.28
N CYS A 140 -8.70 -3.28 15.05
CA CYS A 140 -7.42 -2.80 14.52
C CYS A 140 -6.63 -3.93 13.85
N THR A 141 -6.59 -5.12 14.44
CA THR A 141 -5.90 -6.29 13.85
C THR A 141 -6.54 -6.69 12.54
N PHE A 142 -7.87 -6.76 12.50
CA PHE A 142 -8.61 -7.09 11.28
C PHE A 142 -8.36 -6.08 10.17
N LEU A 143 -8.42 -4.79 10.49
CA LEU A 143 -8.16 -3.72 9.51
C LEU A 143 -6.73 -3.78 8.97
N GLN A 144 -5.75 -4.02 9.85
CA GLN A 144 -4.35 -4.17 9.44
C GLN A 144 -4.13 -5.40 8.57
N LEU A 145 -4.79 -6.53 8.87
CA LEU A 145 -4.76 -7.72 8.01
C LEU A 145 -5.33 -7.42 6.61
N ALA A 146 -6.46 -6.71 6.54
CA ALA A 146 -7.07 -6.34 5.26
C ALA A 146 -6.13 -5.45 4.42
N VAL A 147 -5.49 -4.45 5.04
CA VAL A 147 -4.51 -3.59 4.35
C VAL A 147 -3.30 -4.40 3.88
N ASN A 148 -2.79 -5.33 4.70
CA ASN A 148 -1.65 -6.17 4.34
C ASN A 148 -1.97 -7.10 3.17
N GLU A 149 -3.15 -7.74 3.16
CA GLU A 149 -3.59 -8.60 2.06
C GLU A 149 -3.82 -7.83 0.75
N LEU A 150 -4.35 -6.60 0.82
CA LEU A 150 -4.44 -5.71 -0.34
C LEU A 150 -3.05 -5.37 -0.89
N GLY A 151 -2.08 -5.11 -0.02
CA GLY A 151 -0.69 -4.86 -0.41
C GLY A 151 -0.05 -6.06 -1.10
N ILE A 152 -0.24 -7.26 -0.54
CA ILE A 152 0.21 -8.52 -1.12
C ILE A 152 -0.42 -8.77 -2.49
N THR A 153 -1.72 -8.55 -2.63
CA THR A 153 -2.45 -8.71 -3.89
C THR A 153 -1.92 -7.77 -4.97
N ARG A 154 -1.70 -6.49 -4.61
CA ARG A 154 -1.10 -5.50 -5.51
C ARG A 154 0.30 -5.92 -5.95
N LEU A 155 1.14 -6.40 -5.03
CA LEU A 155 2.50 -6.82 -5.36
C LEU A 155 2.52 -8.03 -6.29
N LYS A 156 1.64 -9.01 -6.06
CA LYS A 156 1.47 -10.15 -6.98
C LYS A 156 1.06 -9.70 -8.37
N PHE A 157 0.09 -8.79 -8.46
CA PHE A 157 -0.36 -8.24 -9.74
C PHE A 157 0.77 -7.51 -10.48
N ILE A 158 1.55 -6.69 -9.78
CA ILE A 158 2.71 -5.99 -10.38
C ILE A 158 3.77 -7.00 -10.84
N GLN A 159 4.04 -8.04 -10.05
CA GLN A 159 5.01 -9.06 -10.41
C GLN A 159 4.58 -9.84 -11.67
N GLU A 160 3.30 -10.19 -11.77
CA GLU A 160 2.74 -10.85 -12.96
C GLU A 160 2.85 -9.95 -14.20
N GLN A 161 2.55 -8.65 -14.06
CA GLN A 161 2.71 -7.71 -15.17
C GLN A 161 4.17 -7.57 -15.62
N LEU A 162 5.11 -7.49 -14.68
CA LEU A 162 6.54 -7.40 -15.01
C LEU A 162 7.05 -8.67 -15.70
N GLN A 163 6.64 -9.85 -15.23
CA GLN A 163 7.00 -11.12 -15.86
C GLN A 163 6.43 -11.22 -17.28
N LYS A 164 5.19 -10.78 -17.49
CA LYS A 164 4.59 -10.76 -18.82
C LYS A 164 5.34 -9.81 -19.77
N SER A 165 5.69 -8.61 -19.32
CA SER A 165 6.47 -7.66 -20.12
C SER A 165 7.88 -8.16 -20.45
N GLN A 166 8.52 -8.90 -19.53
CA GLN A 166 9.82 -9.53 -19.80
C GLN A 166 9.70 -10.65 -20.85
N ALA A 167 8.68 -11.51 -20.75
CA ALA A 167 8.45 -12.57 -21.71
C ALA A 167 8.15 -12.04 -23.12
N GLU A 168 7.43 -10.92 -23.24
CA GLU A 168 7.17 -10.26 -24.52
C GLU A 168 8.44 -9.54 -25.07
N GLY A 169 9.28 -8.97 -24.20
CA GLY A 169 10.53 -8.32 -24.58
C GLY A 169 11.58 -9.29 -25.14
N ASP A 170 11.71 -10.48 -24.54
CA ASP A 170 12.66 -11.50 -25.02
C ASP A 170 12.28 -12.06 -26.40
N GLN A 171 10.99 -12.07 -26.77
CA GLN A 171 10.56 -12.48 -28.11
C GLN A 171 10.92 -11.47 -29.22
N VAL A 172 11.05 -10.18 -28.90
CA VAL A 172 11.41 -9.15 -29.90
C VAL A 172 12.90 -9.23 -30.24
N VAL A 173 13.78 -9.59 -29.30
CA VAL A 173 15.23 -9.71 -29.55
C VAL A 173 15.58 -10.94 -30.40
N GLN A 174 14.75 -11.98 -30.40
CA GLN A 174 14.97 -13.19 -31.19
C GLN A 174 14.51 -13.12 -32.66
N SER A 175 14.03 -11.95 -33.11
CA SER A 175 13.57 -11.71 -34.49
C SER A 175 14.46 -10.76 -35.31
N LEU A 176 15.72 -10.51 -34.89
CA LEU A 176 16.71 -9.98 -35.83
C LEU A 176 17.13 -11.09 -36.81
N PRO A 177 16.91 -10.93 -38.13
CA PRO A 177 17.33 -11.92 -39.10
C PRO A 177 18.85 -11.92 -39.19
N THR A 178 19.47 -13.01 -38.73
CA THR A 178 20.82 -13.36 -39.16
C THR A 178 20.75 -13.62 -40.67
N ALA A 179 21.17 -12.64 -41.46
CA ALA A 179 21.37 -12.81 -42.88
C ALA A 179 22.61 -13.70 -43.11
N GLN A 180 22.39 -14.86 -43.77
CA GLN A 180 23.32 -15.78 -44.48
C GLN A 180 22.93 -17.24 -44.11
N GLN A 181 22.75 -18.22 -45.01
CA GLN A 181 22.94 -18.34 -46.45
C GLN A 181 22.24 -19.65 -46.91
N SER A 182 21.54 -19.58 -48.05
CA SER A 182 21.45 -20.59 -49.13
C SER A 182 21.09 -22.07 -48.86
N GLN A 183 19.89 -22.51 -49.28
CA GLN A 183 19.62 -23.44 -50.43
C GLN A 183 18.21 -24.08 -50.36
N SER A 184 17.66 -24.36 -51.55
CA SER A 184 16.23 -24.51 -51.92
C SER A 184 15.68 -25.98 -51.87
N PRO A 185 14.53 -26.33 -52.51
CA PRO A 185 13.18 -26.48 -51.94
C PRO A 185 12.63 -27.93 -52.03
N ILE A 186 11.45 -28.25 -51.45
CA ILE A 186 10.40 -29.15 -52.02
C ILE A 186 9.16 -29.21 -51.08
N ALA A 187 8.02 -28.90 -51.70
CA ALA A 187 6.62 -29.34 -51.50
C ALA A 187 5.92 -29.37 -50.12
N VAL A 188 4.78 -28.67 -50.12
CA VAL A 188 3.66 -28.64 -49.15
C VAL A 188 2.78 -29.90 -49.34
N PRO A 189 1.97 -30.33 -48.34
CA PRO A 189 0.58 -29.88 -48.34
C PRO A 189 -0.01 -29.50 -46.97
N GLN A 190 -0.83 -28.45 -47.06
CA GLN A 190 -1.96 -27.98 -46.26
C GLN A 190 -2.43 -28.83 -45.06
N ASN A 191 -2.56 -28.15 -43.91
CA ASN A 191 -3.71 -28.38 -43.03
C ASN A 191 -4.14 -27.05 -42.39
N THR A 192 -5.14 -26.41 -42.98
CA THR A 192 -5.79 -25.21 -42.46
C THR A 192 -6.89 -25.65 -41.51
N ILE A 193 -6.68 -25.53 -40.19
CA ILE A 193 -7.77 -25.49 -39.22
C ILE A 193 -7.87 -24.05 -38.73
N GLN A 194 -8.83 -23.35 -39.32
CA GLN A 194 -9.22 -21.99 -39.01
C GLN A 194 -10.13 -22.03 -37.78
N ILE A 195 -9.57 -21.80 -36.59
CA ILE A 195 -10.34 -21.61 -35.36
C ILE A 195 -10.61 -20.11 -35.20
N ALA A 196 -11.87 -19.72 -35.34
CA ALA A 196 -12.34 -18.38 -35.08
C ALA A 196 -12.03 -17.97 -33.61
N PRO A 197 -11.51 -16.77 -33.34
CA PRO A 197 -11.35 -16.29 -31.97
C PRO A 197 -12.73 -16.03 -31.38
N ALA A 198 -13.13 -16.87 -30.42
CA ALA A 198 -14.28 -16.60 -29.57
C ALA A 198 -14.02 -15.29 -28.81
N ALA A 199 -14.97 -14.35 -28.89
CA ALA A 199 -14.90 -13.08 -28.18
C ALA A 199 -14.65 -13.33 -26.68
N PRO A 200 -13.68 -12.63 -26.05
CA PRO A 200 -13.38 -12.84 -24.64
C PRO A 200 -14.58 -12.40 -23.80
N ALA A 201 -15.15 -13.34 -23.04
CA ALA A 201 -16.17 -13.05 -22.06
C ALA A 201 -15.60 -12.04 -21.05
N MET A 202 -16.17 -10.84 -21.01
CA MET A 202 -15.74 -9.78 -20.11
C MET A 202 -15.76 -10.32 -18.66
N PRO A 203 -14.65 -10.20 -17.91
CA PRO A 203 -14.59 -10.63 -16.52
C PRO A 203 -15.64 -9.86 -15.71
N THR A 204 -16.30 -10.55 -14.78
CA THR A 204 -17.37 -9.99 -13.92
C THR A 204 -16.96 -8.73 -13.17
N SER A 205 -15.66 -8.52 -12.93
CA SER A 205 -15.11 -7.29 -12.39
C SER A 205 -15.37 -6.07 -13.28
N GLU A 206 -15.30 -6.19 -14.61
CA GLU A 206 -15.53 -5.08 -15.55
C GLU A 206 -16.98 -4.58 -15.53
N ARG A 207 -17.94 -5.46 -15.23
CA ARG A 207 -19.35 -5.08 -15.06
C ARG A 207 -19.59 -4.27 -13.78
N ILE A 208 -18.85 -4.56 -12.71
CA ILE A 208 -18.97 -3.85 -11.43
C ILE A 208 -18.30 -2.48 -11.53
N PHE A 209 -17.13 -2.36 -12.18
CA PHE A 209 -16.45 -1.09 -12.39
C PHE A 209 -17.25 -0.11 -13.28
N GLY A 210 -17.94 -0.61 -14.31
CA GLY A 210 -18.81 0.19 -15.15
C GLY A 210 -19.98 0.84 -14.40
N TRP A 211 -20.51 0.19 -13.35
CA TRP A 211 -21.61 0.74 -12.55
C TRP A 211 -21.18 1.93 -11.68
N PHE A 212 -19.91 2.00 -11.28
CA PHE A 212 -19.36 3.08 -10.46
C PHE A 212 -18.74 4.23 -11.27
N GLY A 213 -18.87 4.22 -12.61
CA GLY A 213 -18.35 5.29 -13.47
C GLY A 213 -16.82 5.35 -13.55
N PHE A 214 -16.12 4.32 -13.10
CA PHE A 214 -14.67 4.22 -13.26
C PHE A 214 -14.37 3.79 -14.70
N GLN A 215 -13.99 4.74 -15.55
CA GLN A 215 -13.43 4.43 -16.86
C GLN A 215 -12.09 3.72 -16.68
N LYS A 216 -11.95 2.53 -17.26
CA LYS A 216 -10.68 1.83 -17.39
C LYS A 216 -9.73 2.74 -18.16
N VAL A 217 -8.68 3.21 -17.50
CA VAL A 217 -7.61 3.97 -18.16
C VAL A 217 -7.03 3.02 -19.23
N SER A 218 -7.04 3.45 -20.49
CA SER A 218 -6.47 2.65 -21.56
C SER A 218 -4.98 2.40 -21.30
N ASP A 219 -4.44 1.27 -21.72
CA ASP A 219 -3.01 0.96 -21.52
C ASP A 219 -2.12 2.07 -22.13
N GLU A 220 -2.55 2.66 -23.24
CA GLU A 220 -1.98 3.85 -23.86
C GLU A 220 -1.95 5.06 -22.91
N ASP A 221 -3.08 5.40 -22.29
CA ASP A 221 -3.17 6.52 -21.35
C ASP A 221 -2.34 6.27 -20.08
N TYR A 222 -2.30 5.02 -19.62
CA TYR A 222 -1.47 4.62 -18.49
C TYR A 222 0.03 4.78 -18.80
N LEU A 223 0.47 4.30 -19.97
CA LEU A 223 1.84 4.47 -20.44
C LEU A 223 2.20 5.95 -20.63
N ARG A 224 1.27 6.77 -21.13
CA ARG A 224 1.46 8.23 -21.22
C ARG A 224 1.67 8.86 -19.84
N ARG A 225 0.86 8.48 -18.84
CA ARG A 225 1.02 8.95 -17.46
C ARG A 225 2.35 8.54 -16.86
N LEU A 226 2.76 7.28 -17.03
CA LEU A 226 4.05 6.79 -16.55
C LEU A 226 5.24 7.50 -17.21
N LYS A 227 5.17 7.77 -18.51
CA LYS A 227 6.21 8.55 -19.21
C LYS A 227 6.29 9.98 -18.67
N ALA A 228 5.15 10.62 -18.45
CA ALA A 228 5.10 11.98 -17.89
C ALA A 228 5.65 12.03 -16.45
N GLU A 229 5.33 11.04 -15.61
CA GLU A 229 5.90 10.93 -14.25
C GLU A 229 7.42 10.71 -14.32
N ARG A 230 7.89 9.81 -15.19
CA ARG A 230 9.33 9.57 -15.40
C ARG A 230 10.06 10.86 -15.80
N GLU A 231 9.53 11.61 -16.76
CA GLU A 231 10.12 12.88 -17.20
C GLU A 231 10.15 13.92 -16.07
N THR A 232 9.11 13.96 -15.25
CA THR A 232 9.04 14.86 -14.09
C THR A 232 10.12 14.51 -13.07
N HIS A 233 10.32 13.23 -12.77
CA HIS A 233 11.37 12.76 -11.87
C HIS A 233 12.77 13.01 -12.42
N LEU A 234 13.01 12.75 -13.71
CA LEU A 234 14.30 13.02 -14.35
C LEU A 234 14.65 14.51 -14.32
N LYS A 235 13.68 15.40 -14.54
CA LYS A 235 13.88 16.85 -14.38
C LYS A 235 14.28 17.22 -12.96
N ARG A 236 13.62 16.63 -11.96
CA ARG A 236 13.93 16.91 -10.55
C ARG A 236 15.32 16.40 -10.16
N ILE A 237 15.74 15.26 -10.69
CA ILE A 237 17.09 14.73 -10.47
C ILE A 237 18.13 15.69 -11.07
N ALA A 238 17.94 16.12 -12.32
CA ALA A 238 18.86 17.05 -12.97
C ALA A 238 18.97 18.41 -12.24
N GLU A 239 17.87 18.89 -11.66
CA GLU A 239 17.85 20.10 -10.83
C GLU A 239 18.67 19.91 -9.54
N LEU A 240 18.47 18.79 -8.84
CA LEU A 240 19.22 18.46 -7.61
C LEU A 240 20.71 18.23 -7.88
N GLU A 241 21.07 17.62 -9.01
CA GLU A 241 22.46 17.44 -9.44
C GLU A 241 23.16 18.79 -9.69
N ARG A 242 22.43 19.76 -10.23
CA ARG A 242 22.93 21.13 -10.44
C ARG A 242 23.14 21.87 -9.12
N GLU A 243 22.16 21.80 -8.20
CA GLU A 243 22.30 22.38 -6.86
C GLU A 243 23.50 21.81 -6.09
N GLN A 244 23.75 20.49 -6.21
CA GLN A 244 24.93 19.85 -5.61
C GLN A 244 26.26 20.29 -6.23
N ALA A 245 26.28 20.59 -7.53
CA ALA A 245 27.48 21.09 -8.20
C ALA A 245 27.79 22.54 -7.80
N GLU A 246 26.76 23.37 -7.62
CA GLU A 246 26.89 24.77 -7.22
C GLU A 246 27.20 24.94 -5.72
N GLY A 247 26.63 24.09 -4.84
CA GLY A 247 26.86 24.14 -3.39
C GLY A 247 28.22 23.57 -2.90
N LYS A 248 29.07 23.10 -3.81
CA LYS A 248 30.44 22.61 -3.52
C LYS A 248 31.54 23.64 -3.81
N GLN A 249 31.19 24.88 -4.15
CA GLN A 249 32.11 26.02 -4.22
C GLN A 249 32.15 26.80 -2.90
#